data_AF-A0A351QZZ1-F1
#
_entry.id   AF-A0A351QZZ1-F1
#
_cell.length_a   1.000
_cell.length_b   1.000
_cell.length_c   1.000
_cell.angle_alpha   90.00
_cell.angle_beta   90.00
_cell.angle_gamma   90.00
#
_symmetry.space_group_name_H-M   'P 1'
#
loop_
_entity.id
_entity.type
_entity.pdbx_description
1 polymer ?
#
loop_
_entity_poly.entity_id
_entity_poly.type
_entity_poly.pdbx_seq_one_letter_code
_entity_poly.pdbx_strand_id
1 'polypeptide(L)'
;MSWSEQVRLYYDITFSMLTSVVWMIVTALIFSKDMKFSIFILVMISILTSKYLLRKGKKAVCCIGVSLIPIIVYEIFSQEIVIAIVDIIFVALIGAVLLRETNENINYDRYKNIFINGISYIFIASIICSIFKPIYAEIVFRSIIIYLILMVITMRETMGYCYNIKSSKVNKIINISLISLALLTTQEFFYIIFVNVVSILYRGIEFITEFIIDVIVKIIEIPMIWVINALQKLFAERRGALEDIFGGLDVGSKNPKNIKELTPEMVTASPTFIFIMKVIITIILILIVSSIIRKIIKGTNLNRDDGYTEIIEEIEQKDPGYKKVIDKIKKIFRKKGTPREEVLYKYSEFVEVANKKEIFKTYMTPRQLGNIVKIKVDNCMEVDEVTDIYNEAKFSTHIINKSYEQKVEKYVDNINKNIKK
;
A
#
# COMPACT_ATOMS: atom_id res chain seq x y z
N MET A 1 21.13 -11.19 15.63
CA MET A 1 19.80 -11.24 15.01
C MET A 1 19.97 -11.73 13.59
N SER A 2 19.27 -12.78 13.19
CA SER A 2 19.36 -13.33 11.83
C SER A 2 18.71 -12.37 10.82
N TRP A 3 19.03 -12.51 9.52
CA TRP A 3 18.40 -11.68 8.48
C TRP A 3 16.88 -11.91 8.41
N SER A 4 16.44 -13.16 8.57
CA SER A 4 15.02 -13.51 8.68
C SER A 4 14.33 -12.80 9.84
N GLU A 5 14.97 -12.75 11.01
CA GLU A 5 14.44 -12.02 12.17
C GLU A 5 14.35 -10.51 11.90
N GLN A 6 15.29 -9.93 11.15
CA GLN A 6 15.28 -8.50 10.81
C GLN A 6 14.10 -8.15 9.92
N VAL A 7 13.88 -8.94 8.87
CA VAL A 7 12.74 -8.75 7.97
C VAL A 7 11.41 -8.91 8.71
N ARG A 8 11.32 -9.91 9.61
CA ARG A 8 10.13 -10.08 10.46
C ARG A 8 9.90 -8.90 11.39
N LEU A 9 10.95 -8.32 11.97
CA LEU A 9 10.81 -7.12 12.81
C LEU A 9 10.28 -5.94 11.99
N TYR A 10 10.75 -5.73 10.76
CA TYR A 10 10.22 -4.68 9.89
C TYR A 10 8.75 -4.90 9.55
N TYR A 11 8.37 -6.15 9.27
CA TYR A 11 6.98 -6.54 9.08
C TYR A 11 6.14 -6.24 10.33
N ASP A 12 6.59 -6.65 11.52
CA ASP A 12 5.87 -6.44 12.78
C ASP A 12 5.63 -4.95 13.03
N ILE A 13 6.66 -4.10 12.85
CA ILE A 13 6.56 -2.66 13.04
C ILE A 13 5.55 -2.05 12.07
N THR A 14 5.64 -2.42 10.79
CA THR A 14 4.77 -1.88 9.73
C THR A 14 3.31 -2.31 9.92
N PHE A 15 3.09 -3.59 10.23
CA PHE A 15 1.75 -4.13 10.49
C PHE A 15 1.13 -3.54 11.77
N SER A 16 1.94 -3.36 12.82
CA SER A 16 1.51 -2.71 14.05
C SER A 16 1.13 -1.26 13.81
N MET A 17 1.89 -0.53 12.98
CA MET A 17 1.55 0.84 12.60
C MET A 17 0.22 0.88 11.84
N LEU A 18 0.05 0.04 10.81
CA LEU A 18 -1.18 -0.05 10.03
C LEU A 18 -2.41 -0.25 10.93
N THR A 19 -2.35 -1.27 11.79
CA THR A 19 -3.48 -1.66 12.65
C THR A 19 -3.74 -0.63 13.74
N SER A 20 -2.69 -0.03 14.31
CA SER A 20 -2.84 1.02 15.32
C SER A 20 -3.46 2.29 14.76
N VAL A 21 -3.11 2.69 13.52
CA VAL A 21 -3.70 3.88 12.88
C VAL A 21 -5.20 3.70 12.66
N VAL A 22 -5.58 2.55 12.10
CA VAL A 22 -7.00 2.20 11.95
C VAL A 22 -7.69 2.20 13.32
N TRP A 23 -7.07 1.60 14.33
CA TRP A 23 -7.63 1.53 15.68
C TRP A 23 -7.81 2.90 16.35
N MET A 24 -6.82 3.80 16.24
CA MET A 24 -6.91 5.17 16.75
C MET A 24 -8.07 5.93 16.11
N ILE A 25 -8.27 5.79 14.80
CA ILE A 25 -9.39 6.44 14.10
C ILE A 25 -10.73 5.86 14.60
N VAL A 26 -10.82 4.54 14.71
CA VAL A 26 -12.03 3.84 15.18
C VAL A 26 -12.41 4.28 16.59
N THR A 27 -11.44 4.31 17.51
CA THR A 27 -11.68 4.70 18.90
C THR A 27 -12.01 6.19 19.04
N ALA A 28 -11.42 7.05 18.22
CA ALA A 28 -11.76 8.47 18.16
C ALA A 28 -13.18 8.73 17.64
N LEU A 29 -13.65 7.96 16.66
CA LEU A 29 -15.00 8.12 16.13
C LEU A 29 -16.09 7.54 17.06
N ILE A 30 -15.86 6.35 17.62
CA ILE A 30 -16.87 5.64 18.42
C ILE A 30 -16.89 6.15 19.86
N PHE A 31 -15.73 6.11 20.51
CA PHE A 31 -15.60 6.42 21.93
C PHE A 31 -15.24 7.89 22.18
N SER A 32 -15.04 8.68 21.12
CA SER A 32 -14.61 10.09 21.25
C SER A 32 -13.29 10.23 22.02
N LYS A 33 -12.46 9.19 21.96
CA LYS A 33 -11.13 9.13 22.55
C LYS A 33 -10.15 9.98 21.74
N ASP A 34 -9.26 10.69 22.41
CA ASP A 34 -8.17 11.37 21.72
C ASP A 34 -7.23 10.41 21.02
N MET A 35 -6.91 10.71 19.75
CA MET A 35 -5.93 9.95 19.00
C MET A 35 -4.54 10.17 19.58
N LYS A 36 -3.94 9.12 20.13
CA LYS A 36 -2.59 9.13 20.70
C LYS A 36 -1.80 7.94 20.20
N PHE A 37 -0.55 8.17 19.78
CA PHE A 37 0.37 7.09 19.37
C PHE A 37 0.78 6.14 20.50
N SER A 38 0.36 6.39 21.75
CA SER A 38 0.64 5.51 22.88
C SER A 38 0.20 4.07 22.61
N ILE A 39 -0.95 3.86 21.96
CA ILE A 39 -1.43 2.52 21.63
C ILE A 39 -0.47 1.76 20.70
N PHE A 40 0.15 2.45 19.74
CA PHE A 40 1.14 1.84 18.84
C PHE A 40 2.40 1.41 19.59
N ILE A 41 2.91 2.26 20.50
CA ILE A 41 4.08 1.93 21.34
C ILE A 41 3.77 0.72 22.21
N LEU A 42 2.58 0.70 22.80
CA LEU A 42 2.12 -0.38 23.66
C LEU A 42 2.01 -1.71 22.90
N VAL A 43 1.45 -1.68 21.68
CA VAL A 43 1.46 -2.83 20.77
C VAL A 43 2.89 -3.30 20.50
N MET A 44 3.80 -2.38 20.18
CA MET A 44 5.21 -2.70 19.93
C MET A 44 5.90 -3.35 21.15
N ILE A 45 5.73 -2.78 22.35
CA ILE A 45 6.26 -3.35 23.60
C ILE A 45 5.69 -4.75 23.84
N SER A 46 4.39 -4.93 23.62
CA SER A 46 3.72 -6.21 23.79
C SER A 46 4.28 -7.27 22.82
N ILE A 47 4.44 -6.94 21.54
CA ILE A 47 4.97 -7.87 20.53
C ILE A 47 6.43 -8.21 20.81
N LEU A 48 7.27 -7.22 21.12
CA LEU A 48 8.70 -7.44 21.40
C LEU A 48 8.88 -8.33 22.63
N THR A 49 8.12 -8.07 23.70
CA THR A 49 8.10 -8.90 24.92
C THR A 49 7.62 -10.32 24.60
N SER A 50 6.52 -10.45 23.84
CA SER A 50 5.96 -11.74 23.44
C SER A 50 6.96 -12.60 22.66
N LYS A 51 7.64 -12.01 21.67
CA LYS A 51 8.62 -12.71 20.84
C LYS A 51 9.90 -13.03 21.62
N TYR A 52 10.32 -12.15 22.53
CA TYR A 52 11.44 -12.42 23.43
C TYR A 52 11.16 -13.65 24.31
N LEU A 53 9.98 -13.73 24.93
CA LEU A 53 9.57 -14.86 25.77
C LEU A 53 9.40 -16.15 24.95
N LEU A 54 8.86 -16.05 23.74
CA LEU A 54 8.73 -17.20 22.84
C LEU A 54 10.11 -17.78 22.47
N ARG A 55 11.09 -16.91 22.17
CA ARG A 55 12.49 -17.31 21.92
C ARG A 55 13.14 -18.00 23.13
N LYS A 56 12.70 -17.68 24.35
CA LYS A 56 13.14 -18.34 25.59
C LYS A 56 12.39 -19.66 25.86
N GLY A 57 11.59 -20.15 24.91
CA GLY A 57 10.88 -21.43 25.01
C GLY A 57 9.62 -21.38 25.89
N LYS A 58 9.07 -20.20 26.18
CA LYS A 58 7.82 -20.07 26.93
C LYS A 58 6.61 -20.37 26.04
N LYS A 59 5.53 -20.90 26.63
CA LYS A 59 4.27 -21.17 25.92
C LYS A 59 3.66 -19.86 25.42
N ALA A 60 3.10 -19.85 24.21
CA ALA A 60 2.52 -18.65 23.58
C ALA A 60 1.49 -17.91 24.45
N VAL A 61 0.64 -18.65 25.17
CA VAL A 61 -0.36 -18.07 26.10
C VAL A 61 0.30 -17.26 27.22
N CYS A 62 1.42 -17.77 27.78
CA CYS A 62 2.19 -17.08 28.80
C CYS A 62 2.89 -15.84 28.22
N CYS A 63 3.41 -15.93 26.99
CA CYS A 63 4.01 -14.79 26.30
C CYS A 63 3.03 -13.63 26.13
N ILE A 64 1.81 -13.91 25.66
CA ILE A 64 0.75 -12.90 25.49
C ILE A 64 0.31 -12.35 26.86
N GLY A 65 0.09 -13.22 27.85
CA GLY A 65 -0.34 -12.78 29.18
C GLY A 65 0.64 -11.80 29.83
N VAL A 66 1.94 -12.10 29.79
CA VAL A 66 2.99 -11.22 30.35
C VAL A 66 3.14 -9.94 29.53
N SER A 67 2.99 -10.02 28.21
CA SER A 67 3.15 -8.86 27.33
C SER A 67 2.02 -7.83 27.44
N LEU A 68 0.87 -8.21 27.99
CA LEU A 68 -0.26 -7.31 28.24
C LEU A 68 -0.11 -6.51 29.55
N ILE A 69 0.76 -6.91 30.48
CA ILE A 69 0.93 -6.24 31.78
C ILE A 69 1.19 -4.73 31.63
N PRO A 70 2.11 -4.25 30.76
CA PRO A 70 2.36 -2.83 30.59
C PRO A 70 1.13 -2.05 30.12
N ILE A 71 0.28 -2.69 29.32
CA ILE A 71 -0.95 -2.08 28.78
C ILE A 71 -2.03 -2.03 29.84
N ILE A 72 -2.20 -3.13 30.57
CA ILE A 72 -3.15 -3.21 31.69
C ILE A 72 -2.83 -2.11 32.70
N VAL A 73 -1.56 -1.95 33.06
CA VAL A 73 -1.12 -0.89 33.97
C VAL A 73 -1.40 0.49 33.36
N TYR A 74 -0.96 0.75 32.13
CA TYR A 74 -1.16 2.06 31.51
C TYR A 74 -2.64 2.45 31.38
N GLU A 75 -3.48 1.53 30.91
CA GLU A 75 -4.89 1.79 30.61
C GLU A 75 -5.76 1.90 31.87
N ILE A 76 -5.50 1.10 32.92
CA ILE A 76 -6.25 1.18 34.19
C ILE A 76 -6.09 2.55 34.86
N PHE A 77 -4.90 3.18 34.74
CA PHE A 77 -4.64 4.48 35.36
C PHE A 77 -4.96 5.68 34.47
N SER A 78 -5.19 5.48 33.16
CA SER A 78 -5.28 6.58 32.20
C SER A 78 -6.67 6.81 31.61
N GLN A 79 -7.57 5.82 31.66
CA GLN A 79 -8.79 5.85 30.85
C GLN A 79 -10.01 5.20 31.53
N GLU A 80 -11.19 5.43 30.94
CA GLU A 80 -12.40 4.72 31.32
C GLU A 80 -12.24 3.20 31.14
N ILE A 81 -12.72 2.44 32.12
CA ILE A 81 -12.56 0.98 32.20
C ILE A 81 -13.02 0.28 30.92
N VAL A 82 -14.10 0.75 30.29
CA VAL A 82 -14.62 0.17 29.05
C VAL A 82 -13.60 0.28 27.93
N ILE A 83 -13.05 1.48 27.70
CA ILE A 83 -12.07 1.75 26.64
C ILE A 83 -10.78 0.97 26.88
N ALA A 84 -10.32 0.92 28.14
CA ALA A 84 -9.17 0.13 28.56
C ALA A 84 -9.31 -1.35 28.19
N ILE A 85 -10.49 -1.94 28.45
CA ILE A 85 -10.77 -3.34 28.10
C ILE A 85 -10.70 -3.54 26.58
N VAL A 86 -11.28 -2.64 25.79
CA VAL A 86 -11.26 -2.78 24.32
C VAL A 86 -9.83 -2.68 23.77
N ASP A 87 -9.01 -1.77 24.30
CA ASP A 87 -7.61 -1.63 23.89
C ASP A 87 -6.77 -2.86 24.26
N ILE A 88 -6.98 -3.43 25.45
CA ILE A 88 -6.32 -4.68 25.87
C ILE A 88 -6.69 -5.83 24.90
N ILE A 89 -7.97 -5.96 24.54
CA ILE A 89 -8.44 -6.98 23.58
C ILE A 89 -7.77 -6.75 22.21
N PHE A 90 -7.74 -5.51 21.74
CA PHE A 90 -7.09 -5.14 20.48
C PHE A 90 -5.62 -5.57 20.48
N VAL A 91 -4.84 -5.21 21.51
CA VAL A 91 -3.42 -5.59 21.54
C VAL A 91 -3.22 -7.10 21.66
N ALA A 92 -4.07 -7.80 22.43
CA ALA A 92 -4.01 -9.25 22.53
C ALA A 92 -4.23 -9.92 21.16
N LEU A 93 -5.20 -9.43 20.37
CA LEU A 93 -5.49 -9.92 19.02
C LEU A 93 -4.31 -9.70 18.07
N ILE A 94 -3.75 -8.49 18.04
CA ILE A 94 -2.58 -8.19 17.19
C ILE A 94 -1.36 -9.02 17.61
N GLY A 95 -1.12 -9.16 18.92
CA GLY A 95 -0.06 -10.01 19.46
C GLY A 95 -0.20 -11.47 19.02
N ALA A 96 -1.42 -12.03 19.09
CA ALA A 96 -1.69 -13.38 18.64
C ALA A 96 -1.44 -13.57 17.12
N VAL A 97 -1.86 -12.62 16.30
CA VAL A 97 -1.63 -12.63 14.83
C VAL A 97 -0.13 -12.64 14.53
N LEU A 98 0.63 -11.72 15.13
CA LEU A 98 2.07 -11.59 14.85
C LEU A 98 2.93 -12.71 15.45
N LEU A 99 2.48 -13.33 16.54
CA LEU A 99 3.09 -14.55 17.06
C LEU A 99 2.90 -15.73 16.12
N ARG A 100 1.71 -15.91 15.55
CA ARG A 100 1.47 -16.93 14.52
C ARG A 100 2.36 -16.69 13.30
N GLU A 101 2.45 -15.44 12.84
CA GLU A 101 3.25 -15.05 11.69
C GLU A 101 4.74 -15.40 11.86
N THR A 102 5.23 -15.45 13.10
CA THR A 102 6.62 -15.81 13.42
C THR A 102 6.99 -17.23 12.97
N ASN A 103 6.01 -18.12 12.84
CA ASN A 103 6.20 -19.50 12.40
C ASN A 103 6.01 -19.69 10.89
N GLU A 104 5.48 -18.69 10.17
CA GLU A 104 5.22 -18.78 8.74
C GLU A 104 6.44 -18.35 7.91
N ASN A 105 6.54 -18.81 6.66
CA ASN A 105 7.62 -18.41 5.75
C ASN A 105 7.44 -16.97 5.27
N ILE A 106 8.55 -16.24 5.16
CA ILE A 106 8.57 -14.87 4.64
C ILE A 106 8.21 -14.91 3.15
N ASN A 107 7.14 -14.22 2.76
CA ASN A 107 6.66 -14.16 1.39
C ASN A 107 6.42 -12.69 0.97
N TYR A 108 7.16 -12.26 -0.06
CA TYR A 108 7.10 -10.89 -0.58
C TYR A 108 5.72 -10.51 -1.13
N ASP A 109 5.11 -11.35 -1.97
CA ASP A 109 3.84 -11.03 -2.61
C ASP A 109 2.69 -10.97 -1.61
N ARG A 110 2.74 -11.83 -0.59
CA ARG A 110 1.79 -11.78 0.52
C ARG A 110 1.91 -10.45 1.28
N TYR A 111 3.12 -10.06 1.67
CA TYR A 111 3.35 -8.83 2.42
C TYR A 111 2.98 -7.60 1.58
N LYS A 112 3.31 -7.62 0.29
CA LYS A 112 2.91 -6.61 -0.70
C LYS A 112 1.41 -6.41 -0.68
N ASN A 113 0.65 -7.50 -0.83
CA ASN A 113 -0.80 -7.44 -0.90
C ASN A 113 -1.40 -6.92 0.42
N ILE A 114 -0.90 -7.37 1.57
CA ILE A 114 -1.34 -6.88 2.89
C ILE A 114 -1.11 -5.37 3.01
N PHE A 115 0.10 -4.88 2.72
CA PHE A 115 0.43 -3.48 2.94
C PHE A 115 -0.17 -2.53 1.90
N ILE A 116 -0.27 -2.95 0.63
CA ILE A 116 -0.95 -2.16 -0.41
C ILE A 116 -2.44 -2.03 -0.08
N ASN A 117 -3.11 -3.12 0.27
CA ASN A 117 -4.51 -3.04 0.71
C ASN A 117 -4.65 -2.23 2.00
N GLY A 118 -3.62 -2.28 2.87
CA GLY A 118 -3.48 -1.44 4.05
C GLY A 118 -3.54 0.06 3.75
N ILE A 119 -2.92 0.51 2.65
CA ILE A 119 -3.00 1.91 2.20
C ILE A 119 -4.46 2.30 1.96
N SER A 120 -5.23 1.45 1.25
CA SER A 120 -6.65 1.71 0.99
C SER A 120 -7.45 1.83 2.28
N TYR A 121 -7.17 1.00 3.29
CA TYR A 121 -7.85 1.06 4.58
C TYR A 121 -7.52 2.34 5.34
N ILE A 122 -6.25 2.72 5.43
CA ILE A 122 -5.84 3.97 6.07
C ILE A 122 -6.46 5.16 5.33
N PHE A 123 -6.42 5.16 4.01
CA PHE A 123 -6.95 6.26 3.20
C PHE A 123 -8.46 6.47 3.43
N ILE A 124 -9.25 5.40 3.39
CA ILE A 124 -10.70 5.46 3.67
C ILE A 124 -10.94 5.92 5.10
N ALA A 125 -10.25 5.33 6.09
CA ALA A 125 -10.38 5.72 7.49
C ALA A 125 -10.00 7.19 7.72
N SER A 126 -9.00 7.68 7.00
CA SER A 126 -8.52 9.06 7.08
C SER A 126 -9.53 10.06 6.53
N ILE A 127 -10.15 9.75 5.38
CA ILE A 127 -11.24 10.59 4.83
C ILE A 127 -12.39 10.69 5.83
N ILE A 128 -12.82 9.55 6.39
CA ILE A 128 -13.89 9.52 7.39
C ILE A 128 -13.47 10.35 8.62
N CYS A 129 -12.26 10.16 9.13
CA CYS A 129 -11.76 10.92 10.27
C CYS A 129 -11.75 12.42 10.00
N SER A 130 -11.28 12.87 8.82
CA SER A 130 -11.25 14.28 8.45
C SER A 130 -12.64 14.92 8.35
N ILE A 131 -13.66 14.16 7.94
CA ILE A 131 -15.05 14.65 7.87
C ILE A 131 -15.65 14.81 9.28
N PHE A 132 -15.46 13.82 10.15
CA PHE A 132 -16.15 13.77 11.45
C PHE A 132 -15.34 14.41 12.60
N LYS A 133 -14.01 14.45 12.51
CA LYS A 133 -13.08 14.92 13.53
C LYS A 133 -11.85 15.60 12.90
N PRO A 134 -12.02 16.78 12.28
CA PRO A 134 -10.93 17.48 11.57
C PRO A 134 -9.74 17.83 12.48
N ILE A 135 -9.95 17.95 13.80
CA ILE A 135 -8.90 18.21 14.78
C ILE A 135 -7.78 17.17 14.78
N TYR A 136 -8.04 15.94 14.31
CA TYR A 136 -7.03 14.87 14.25
C TYR A 136 -6.36 14.72 12.88
N ALA A 137 -6.64 15.62 11.92
CA ALA A 137 -6.08 15.54 10.57
C ALA A 137 -4.54 15.50 10.56
N GLU A 138 -3.90 16.27 11.43
CA GLU A 138 -2.43 16.30 11.57
C GLU A 138 -1.88 14.93 12.03
N ILE A 139 -2.47 14.34 13.06
CA ILE A 139 -2.05 13.04 13.62
C ILE A 139 -2.26 11.93 12.58
N VAL A 140 -3.38 11.97 11.84
CA VAL A 140 -3.68 11.03 10.75
C VAL A 140 -2.68 11.18 9.61
N PHE A 141 -2.39 12.41 9.17
CA PHE A 141 -1.43 12.68 8.10
C PHE A 141 -0.02 12.19 8.48
N ARG A 142 0.44 12.55 9.68
CA ARG A 142 1.70 12.08 10.26
C ARG A 142 1.78 10.55 10.30
N SER A 143 0.68 9.89 10.68
CA SER A 143 0.57 8.44 10.70
C SER A 143 0.74 7.80 9.31
N ILE A 144 0.12 8.39 8.28
CA ILE A 144 0.22 7.93 6.89
C ILE A 144 1.68 8.00 6.41
N ILE A 145 2.36 9.12 6.65
CA ILE A 145 3.76 9.30 6.23
C ILE A 145 4.65 8.24 6.88
N ILE A 146 4.54 8.06 8.20
CA ILE A 146 5.30 7.05 8.94
C ILE A 146 5.02 5.66 8.38
N TYR A 147 3.75 5.32 8.16
CA TYR A 147 3.36 4.03 7.58
C TYR A 147 3.97 3.81 6.19
N LEU A 148 3.95 4.81 5.30
CA LEU A 148 4.54 4.70 3.96
C LEU A 148 6.05 4.46 4.01
N ILE A 149 6.77 5.17 4.88
CA ILE A 149 8.22 4.97 5.08
C ILE A 149 8.48 3.53 5.54
N LEU A 150 7.77 3.06 6.56
CA LEU A 150 7.90 1.71 7.11
C LEU A 150 7.56 0.63 6.07
N MET A 151 6.50 0.85 5.28
CA MET A 151 6.09 -0.04 4.20
C MET A 151 7.18 -0.16 3.14
N VAL A 152 7.74 0.96 2.65
CA VAL A 152 8.79 0.93 1.63
C VAL A 152 10.03 0.17 2.13
N ILE A 153 10.45 0.41 3.37
CA ILE A 153 11.60 -0.27 3.97
C ILE A 153 11.32 -1.78 4.09
N THR A 154 10.15 -2.14 4.61
CA THR A 154 9.75 -3.55 4.80
C THR A 154 9.66 -4.28 3.48
N MET A 155 9.07 -3.66 2.46
CA MET A 155 8.95 -4.23 1.12
C MET A 155 10.32 -4.44 0.48
N ARG A 156 11.23 -3.46 0.58
CA ARG A 156 12.60 -3.58 0.07
C ARG A 156 13.37 -4.72 0.74
N GLU A 157 13.30 -4.82 2.06
CA GLU A 157 14.03 -5.84 2.82
C GLU A 157 13.43 -7.24 2.64
N THR A 158 12.11 -7.33 2.50
CA THR A 158 11.42 -8.60 2.20
C THR A 158 11.78 -9.09 0.79
N MET A 159 11.76 -8.21 -0.21
CA MET A 159 12.22 -8.52 -1.57
C MET A 159 13.68 -9.00 -1.55
N GLY A 160 14.54 -8.25 -0.84
CA GLY A 160 15.95 -8.61 -0.71
C GLY A 160 16.14 -9.99 -0.10
N TYR A 161 15.37 -10.34 0.93
CA TYR A 161 15.41 -11.65 1.55
C TYR A 161 14.92 -12.78 0.63
N CYS A 162 13.76 -12.61 -0.01
CA CYS A 162 13.19 -13.63 -0.90
C CYS A 162 14.06 -13.91 -2.13
N TYR A 163 14.73 -12.89 -2.67
CA TYR A 163 15.63 -13.02 -3.83
C TYR A 163 17.11 -13.13 -3.44
N ASN A 164 17.43 -13.28 -2.16
CA ASN A 164 18.81 -13.36 -1.63
C ASN A 164 19.72 -12.18 -2.05
N ILE A 165 19.13 -10.99 -2.27
CA ILE A 165 19.84 -9.74 -2.57
C ILE A 165 20.26 -9.13 -1.22
N LYS A 166 21.54 -9.30 -0.87
CA LYS A 166 22.07 -8.81 0.40
C LYS A 166 22.12 -7.27 0.42
N SER A 167 21.43 -6.68 1.38
CA SER A 167 21.54 -5.25 1.68
C SER A 167 22.93 -4.92 2.23
N SER A 168 23.54 -3.83 1.74
CA SER A 168 24.83 -3.34 2.22
C SER A 168 24.73 -2.93 3.71
N LYS A 169 25.85 -2.97 4.44
CA LYS A 169 25.87 -2.52 5.85
C LYS A 169 25.36 -1.08 6.00
N VAL A 170 25.69 -0.21 5.05
CA VAL A 170 25.24 1.19 5.02
C VAL A 170 23.72 1.27 4.87
N ASN A 171 23.12 0.51 3.95
CA ASN A 171 21.67 0.50 3.75
C ASN A 171 20.93 0.00 4.99
N LYS A 172 21.49 -0.99 5.71
CA LYS A 172 20.92 -1.45 6.99
C LYS A 172 20.90 -0.36 8.05
N ILE A 173 22.00 0.40 8.16
CA ILE A 173 22.09 1.54 9.08
C ILE A 173 21.05 2.60 8.70
N ILE A 174 20.96 2.95 7.42
CA ILE A 174 19.96 3.93 6.93
C ILE A 174 18.54 3.47 7.25
N ASN A 175 18.20 2.21 7.00
CA ASN A 175 16.88 1.66 7.29
C ASN A 175 16.55 1.72 8.78
N ILE A 176 17.49 1.33 9.65
CA ILE A 176 17.31 1.39 11.11
C ILE A 176 17.17 2.86 11.58
N SER A 177 17.95 3.77 11.02
CA SER A 177 17.86 5.20 11.34
C SER A 177 16.53 5.80 10.92
N LEU A 178 16.02 5.46 9.73
CA LEU A 178 14.72 5.92 9.24
C LEU A 178 13.57 5.35 10.08
N ILE A 179 13.63 4.07 10.44
CA ILE A 179 12.65 3.47 11.36
C ILE A 179 12.72 4.17 12.71
N SER A 180 13.91 4.37 13.27
CA SER A 180 14.08 5.02 14.57
C SER A 180 13.55 6.45 14.55
N LEU A 181 13.86 7.21 13.49
CA LEU A 181 13.31 8.55 13.29
C LEU A 181 11.79 8.52 13.20
N ALA A 182 11.22 7.62 12.41
CA ALA A 182 9.77 7.47 12.25
C ALA A 182 9.08 7.06 13.56
N LEU A 183 9.73 6.22 14.39
CA LEU A 183 9.24 5.86 15.71
C LEU A 183 9.37 7.01 16.71
N LEU A 184 10.47 7.76 16.70
CA LEU A 184 10.67 8.92 17.57
C LEU A 184 9.65 10.00 17.25
N THR A 185 9.40 10.24 15.97
CA THR A 185 8.30 11.10 15.50
C THR A 185 6.93 10.46 15.68
N THR A 186 6.73 9.47 16.57
CA THR A 186 5.39 9.17 17.14
C THR A 186 5.18 9.85 18.50
N GLN A 187 6.26 10.27 19.17
CA GLN A 187 6.19 11.03 20.41
C GLN A 187 5.96 12.51 20.13
N GLU A 188 5.17 13.17 20.97
CA GLU A 188 4.90 14.60 20.83
C GLU A 188 6.16 15.45 21.04
N PHE A 189 6.93 15.14 22.09
CA PHE A 189 8.21 15.81 22.39
C PHE A 189 9.17 15.84 21.21
N PHE A 190 9.47 14.67 20.63
CA PHE A 190 10.40 14.56 19.50
C PHE A 190 9.84 15.17 18.21
N TYR A 191 8.51 15.14 18.04
CA TYR A 191 7.87 15.77 16.90
C TYR A 191 7.96 17.28 16.93
N ILE A 192 7.73 17.92 18.08
CA ILE A 192 7.87 19.37 18.23
C ILE A 192 9.32 19.79 17.91
N ILE A 193 10.30 19.04 18.41
CA ILE A 193 11.72 19.27 18.08
C ILE A 193 11.95 19.16 16.56
N PHE A 194 11.42 18.11 15.93
CA PHE A 194 11.57 17.91 14.49
C PHE A 194 10.93 19.04 13.66
N VAL A 195 9.71 19.45 13.99
CA VAL A 195 9.02 20.56 13.31
C VAL A 195 9.79 21.86 13.49
N ASN A 196 10.34 22.14 14.66
CA ASN A 196 11.18 23.31 14.89
C ASN A 196 12.44 23.30 14.04
N VAL A 197 13.12 22.17 13.92
CA VAL A 197 14.30 22.02 13.04
C VAL A 197 13.93 22.27 11.58
N VAL A 198 12.83 21.67 11.10
CA VAL A 198 12.33 21.88 9.73
C VAL A 198 11.94 23.33 9.50
N SER A 199 11.30 23.98 10.47
CA SER A 199 10.94 25.41 10.39
C SER A 199 12.17 26.31 10.28
N ILE A 200 13.24 26.01 11.02
CA ILE A 200 14.52 26.74 10.91
C ILE A 200 15.12 26.56 9.52
N LEU A 201 15.12 25.33 8.97
CA LEU A 201 15.61 25.08 7.61
C LEU A 201 14.78 25.81 6.56
N TYR A 202 13.45 25.78 6.69
CA TYR A 202 12.54 26.48 5.79
C TYR A 202 12.80 27.99 5.80
N ARG A 203 12.93 28.62 6.98
CA ARG A 203 13.30 30.04 7.09
C ARG A 203 14.66 30.33 6.45
N GLY A 204 15.60 29.40 6.53
CA GLY A 204 16.89 29.51 5.82
C GLY A 204 16.72 29.52 4.29
N ILE A 205 15.85 28.67 3.75
CA ILE A 205 15.53 28.64 2.31
C ILE A 205 14.79 29.90 1.89
N GLU A 206 13.83 30.36 2.69
CA GLU A 206 13.09 31.60 2.48
C GLU A 206 14.04 32.78 2.40
N PHE A 207 14.97 32.92 3.36
CA PHE A 207 16.02 33.94 3.34
C PHE A 207 16.88 33.90 2.07
N ILE A 208 17.30 32.71 1.63
CA ILE A 208 18.07 32.56 0.38
C ILE A 208 17.23 32.97 -0.82
N THR A 209 15.95 32.60 -0.85
CA THR A 209 15.03 32.90 -1.95
C THR A 209 14.76 34.39 -2.03
N GLU A 210 14.48 35.04 -0.90
CA GLU A 210 14.34 36.50 -0.79
C GLU A 210 15.62 37.21 -1.26
N PHE A 211 16.79 36.74 -0.83
CA PHE A 211 18.07 37.29 -1.28
C PHE A 211 18.24 37.19 -2.81
N ILE A 212 17.87 36.06 -3.41
CA ILE A 212 17.92 35.87 -4.87
C ILE A 212 16.95 36.84 -5.56
N ILE A 213 15.72 36.96 -5.05
CA ILE A 213 14.71 37.88 -5.59
C ILE A 213 15.21 39.32 -5.52
N ASP A 214 15.76 39.75 -4.38
CA ASP A 214 16.33 41.09 -4.20
C ASP A 214 17.46 41.40 -5.18
N VAL A 215 18.34 40.43 -5.42
CA VAL A 215 19.42 40.56 -6.42
C VAL A 215 18.84 40.69 -7.83
N ILE A 216 17.85 39.88 -8.19
CA ILE A 216 17.17 39.96 -9.49
C ILE A 216 16.48 41.32 -9.66
N VAL A 217 15.76 41.79 -8.64
CA VAL A 217 15.09 43.10 -8.64
C VAL A 217 16.12 44.20 -8.87
N LYS A 218 17.24 44.22 -8.13
CA LYS A 218 18.30 45.23 -8.32
C LYS A 218 18.92 45.20 -9.72
N ILE A 219 19.11 44.01 -10.29
CA ILE A 219 19.65 43.86 -11.66
C ILE A 219 18.69 44.40 -12.71
N ILE A 220 17.38 44.22 -12.52
CA ILE A 220 16.32 44.68 -13.44
C ILE A 220 16.00 46.17 -13.24
N GLU A 221 16.08 46.66 -12.00
CA GLU A 221 15.76 48.02 -11.62
C GLU A 221 16.67 49.03 -12.33
N ILE A 222 17.97 48.76 -12.44
CA ILE A 222 18.94 49.64 -13.12
C ILE A 222 18.58 49.89 -14.60
N PRO A 223 18.38 48.87 -15.47
CA PRO A 223 17.95 49.08 -16.83
C PRO A 223 16.53 49.62 -16.94
N MET A 224 15.61 49.25 -16.04
CA MET A 224 14.26 49.83 -16.00
C MET A 224 14.28 51.33 -15.71
N ILE A 225 15.07 51.79 -14.73
CA ILE A 225 15.26 53.22 -14.45
C ILE A 225 15.88 53.91 -15.66
N TRP A 226 16.82 53.28 -16.36
CA TRP A 226 17.39 53.84 -17.59
C TRP A 226 16.34 53.99 -18.71
N VAL A 227 15.48 52.98 -18.90
CA VAL A 227 14.36 53.00 -19.86
C VAL A 227 13.33 54.06 -19.46
N ILE A 228 12.95 54.14 -18.18
CA ILE A 228 12.01 55.15 -17.67
C ILE A 228 12.59 56.55 -17.87
N ASN A 229 13.87 56.77 -17.57
CA ASN A 229 14.54 58.06 -17.79
C ASN A 229 14.67 58.40 -19.28
N ALA A 230 14.90 57.41 -20.14
CA ALA A 230 14.92 57.60 -21.60
C ALA A 230 13.53 57.96 -22.14
N LEU A 231 12.48 57.29 -21.66
CA LEU A 231 11.09 57.61 -21.97
C LEU A 231 10.72 59.01 -21.45
N GLN A 232 11.03 59.33 -20.19
CA GLN A 232 10.79 60.66 -19.63
C GLN A 232 11.52 61.76 -20.38
N LYS A 233 12.75 61.52 -20.90
CA LYS A 233 13.45 62.47 -21.77
C LYS A 233 12.78 62.61 -23.14
N LEU A 234 12.29 61.53 -23.74
CA LEU A 234 11.53 61.56 -25.00
C LEU A 234 10.18 62.26 -24.86
N PHE A 235 9.56 62.18 -23.68
CA PHE A 235 8.29 62.84 -23.38
C PHE A 235 8.42 64.17 -22.63
N ALA A 236 9.63 64.61 -22.28
CA ALA A 236 9.85 65.89 -21.60
C ALA A 236 9.46 67.10 -22.46
N GLU A 237 9.49 66.96 -23.80
CA GLU A 237 8.96 67.96 -24.74
C GLU A 237 7.43 67.95 -24.84
N ARG A 238 6.74 66.93 -24.30
CA ARG A 238 5.27 66.81 -24.22
C ARG A 238 4.79 66.69 -22.77
N ARG A 239 5.38 67.46 -21.87
CA ARG A 239 5.17 67.42 -20.40
C ARG A 239 3.72 67.55 -19.89
N GLY A 240 2.74 67.83 -20.73
CA GLY A 240 1.34 67.96 -20.32
C GLY A 240 0.53 66.65 -20.28
N ALA A 241 1.03 65.52 -20.79
CA ALA A 241 0.18 64.34 -21.05
C ALA A 241 0.55 63.06 -20.27
N LEU A 242 1.51 63.11 -19.34
CA LEU A 242 2.00 61.92 -18.61
C LEU A 242 1.64 61.91 -17.11
N GLU A 243 1.21 63.04 -16.54
CA GLU A 243 0.67 63.09 -15.16
C GLU A 243 -0.66 62.32 -15.03
N ASP A 244 -1.45 62.23 -16.09
CA ASP A 244 -2.74 61.50 -16.10
C ASP A 244 -2.60 59.97 -16.15
N ILE A 245 -1.45 59.43 -16.57
CA ILE A 245 -1.28 57.97 -16.75
C ILE A 245 -0.68 57.31 -15.50
N PHE A 246 0.12 58.04 -14.71
CA PHE A 246 0.80 57.50 -13.53
C PHE A 246 0.21 57.93 -12.18
N GLY A 247 -0.78 58.83 -12.15
CA GLY A 247 -1.47 59.25 -10.92
C GLY A 247 -2.36 58.18 -10.26
N GLY A 248 -2.39 56.96 -10.77
CA GLY A 248 -3.28 55.88 -10.31
C GLY A 248 -2.63 54.78 -9.46
N LEU A 249 -1.34 54.82 -9.17
CA LEU A 249 -0.68 53.86 -8.27
C LEU A 249 -0.66 54.39 -6.83
N ASP A 250 -1.86 54.65 -6.31
CA ASP A 250 -2.03 54.94 -4.88
C ASP A 250 -2.06 53.62 -4.10
N VAL A 251 -0.90 53.33 -3.51
CA VAL A 251 -0.65 52.25 -2.57
C VAL A 251 -1.35 52.61 -1.25
N GLY A 252 -2.59 52.16 -1.05
CA GLY A 252 -3.21 52.35 0.26
C GLY A 252 -4.70 52.10 0.38
N SER A 253 -5.14 50.84 0.39
CA SER A 253 -6.46 50.48 0.93
C SER A 253 -6.34 49.29 1.88
N LYS A 254 -5.95 49.58 3.12
CA LYS A 254 -6.18 48.73 4.28
C LYS A 254 -7.69 48.68 4.58
N ASN A 255 -8.32 47.52 4.41
CA ASN A 255 -9.32 46.96 5.33
C ASN A 255 -9.91 45.64 4.79
N PRO A 256 -9.52 44.47 5.33
CA PRO A 256 -10.35 43.28 5.25
C PRO A 256 -11.25 43.27 6.49
N LYS A 257 -12.41 43.92 6.44
CA LYS A 257 -13.45 43.75 7.47
C LYS A 257 -14.58 42.88 6.93
N ASN A 258 -14.82 41.81 7.69
CA ASN A 258 -16.04 41.00 7.73
C ASN A 258 -16.23 39.95 6.63
N ILE A 259 -15.42 38.90 6.67
CA ILE A 259 -15.96 37.56 6.37
C ILE A 259 -16.58 37.08 7.68
N LYS A 260 -17.91 37.17 7.79
CA LYS A 260 -18.65 36.45 8.83
C LYS A 260 -18.38 34.97 8.60
N GLU A 261 -17.67 34.33 9.52
CA GLU A 261 -17.66 32.88 9.63
C GLU A 261 -19.12 32.42 9.76
N LEU A 262 -19.63 31.75 8.72
CA LEU A 262 -20.80 30.92 8.87
C LEU A 262 -20.39 29.76 9.78
N THR A 263 -20.67 29.89 11.07
CA THR A 263 -20.73 28.72 11.94
C THR A 263 -21.82 27.81 11.39
N PRO A 264 -21.51 26.58 10.95
CA PRO A 264 -22.55 25.63 10.64
C PRO A 264 -23.26 25.34 11.97
N GLU A 265 -24.53 25.73 12.08
CA GLU A 265 -25.39 25.23 13.14
C GLU A 265 -25.37 23.71 13.03
N MET A 266 -24.60 23.08 13.92
CA MET A 266 -24.59 21.65 14.09
C MET A 266 -26.01 21.25 14.49
N VAL A 267 -26.73 20.64 13.55
CA VAL A 267 -27.95 19.89 13.84
C VAL A 267 -27.58 18.88 14.92
N THR A 268 -27.92 19.18 16.17
CA THR A 268 -27.66 18.31 17.31
C THR A 268 -28.61 17.13 17.20
N ALA A 269 -28.11 16.04 16.61
CA ALA A 269 -28.85 14.80 16.55
C ALA A 269 -29.15 14.31 17.98
N SER A 270 -30.33 13.71 18.17
CA SER A 270 -30.74 13.15 19.47
C SER A 270 -29.64 12.24 20.04
N PRO A 271 -29.32 12.31 21.34
CA PRO A 271 -28.34 11.42 21.98
C PRO A 271 -28.59 9.93 21.71
N THR A 272 -29.85 9.54 21.56
CA THR A 272 -30.28 8.17 21.23
C THR A 272 -29.93 7.81 19.78
N PHE A 273 -30.08 8.74 18.83
CA PHE A 273 -29.69 8.56 17.44
C PHE A 273 -28.16 8.47 17.30
N ILE A 274 -27.41 9.32 18.01
CA ILE A 274 -25.94 9.27 18.04
C ILE A 274 -25.49 7.91 18.59
N PHE A 275 -26.12 7.42 19.66
CA PHE A 275 -25.81 6.11 20.24
C PHE A 275 -26.10 4.96 19.27
N ILE A 276 -27.29 4.94 18.64
CA ILE A 276 -27.67 3.91 17.66
C ILE A 276 -26.73 3.92 16.46
N MET A 277 -26.39 5.10 15.93
CA MET A 277 -25.44 5.23 14.81
C MET A 277 -24.03 4.80 15.20
N LYS A 278 -23.57 5.11 16.42
CA LYS A 278 -22.29 4.60 16.95
C LYS A 278 -22.30 3.07 17.03
N VAL A 279 -23.39 2.45 17.50
CA VAL A 279 -23.51 0.98 17.57
C VAL A 279 -23.51 0.36 16.16
N ILE A 280 -24.26 0.90 15.21
CA ILE A 280 -24.31 0.41 13.82
C ILE A 280 -22.93 0.54 13.16
N ILE A 281 -22.28 1.70 13.29
CA ILE A 281 -20.94 1.94 12.75
C ILE A 281 -19.90 1.02 13.41
N THR A 282 -20.02 0.76 14.72
CA THR A 282 -19.18 -0.19 15.45
C THR A 282 -19.35 -1.61 14.93
N ILE A 283 -20.58 -2.06 14.68
CA ILE A 283 -20.86 -3.36 14.09
C ILE A 283 -20.25 -3.44 12.68
N ILE A 284 -20.43 -2.42 11.84
CA ILE A 284 -19.83 -2.36 10.50
C ILE A 284 -18.30 -2.41 10.57
N LEU A 285 -17.68 -1.68 11.50
CA LEU A 285 -16.22 -1.68 11.67
C LEU A 285 -15.69 -3.00 12.23
N ILE A 286 -16.37 -3.62 13.19
CA ILE A 286 -16.05 -4.98 13.66
C ILE A 286 -16.20 -5.98 12.51
N LEU A 287 -17.20 -5.82 11.64
CA LEU A 287 -17.35 -6.65 10.44
C LEU A 287 -16.23 -6.40 9.42
N ILE A 288 -15.78 -5.15 9.23
CA ILE A 288 -14.62 -4.83 8.36
C ILE A 288 -13.34 -5.41 8.93
N VAL A 289 -13.02 -5.16 10.20
CA VAL A 289 -11.82 -5.68 10.88
C VAL A 289 -11.86 -7.20 10.93
N SER A 290 -12.98 -7.81 11.29
CA SER A 290 -13.13 -9.27 11.28
C SER A 290 -13.12 -9.85 9.87
N SER A 291 -13.55 -9.12 8.84
CA SER A 291 -13.44 -9.52 7.42
C SER A 291 -11.99 -9.45 6.94
N ILE A 292 -11.25 -8.42 7.35
CA ILE A 292 -9.80 -8.29 7.12
C ILE A 292 -9.09 -9.46 7.81
N ILE A 293 -9.36 -9.70 9.09
CA ILE A 293 -8.81 -10.82 9.86
C ILE A 293 -9.20 -12.17 9.22
N ARG A 294 -10.46 -12.36 8.80
CA ARG A 294 -10.90 -13.59 8.12
C ARG A 294 -10.26 -13.76 6.75
N LYS A 295 -10.04 -12.69 5.98
CA LYS A 295 -9.31 -12.76 4.70
C LYS A 295 -7.84 -13.09 4.91
N ILE A 296 -7.22 -12.53 5.96
CA ILE A 296 -5.86 -12.89 6.39
C ILE A 296 -5.83 -14.37 6.79
N ILE A 297 -6.75 -14.83 7.63
CA ILE A 297 -6.81 -16.23 8.08
C ILE A 297 -7.11 -17.20 6.91
N LYS A 298 -8.05 -16.87 6.02
CA LYS A 298 -8.37 -17.71 4.86
C LYS A 298 -7.23 -17.75 3.83
N GLY A 299 -6.50 -16.64 3.65
CA GLY A 299 -5.27 -16.63 2.85
C GLY A 299 -4.10 -17.40 3.48
N THR A 300 -4.13 -17.66 4.79
CA THR A 300 -3.12 -18.47 5.51
C THR A 300 -3.43 -19.97 5.58
N ASN A 301 -4.60 -20.42 5.12
CA ASN A 301 -4.99 -21.83 5.17
C ASN A 301 -4.56 -22.65 3.95
N LEU A 302 -3.71 -22.11 3.07
CA LEU A 302 -3.17 -22.83 1.92
C LEU A 302 -1.96 -23.73 2.24
N ASN A 303 -1.42 -23.66 3.46
CA ASN A 303 -0.23 -24.42 3.85
C ASN A 303 -0.48 -25.29 5.10
N ARG A 304 -1.41 -26.23 5.00
CA ARG A 304 -1.40 -27.40 5.89
C ARG A 304 -1.31 -28.66 5.05
N ASP A 305 -0.19 -29.35 5.27
CA ASP A 305 0.18 -30.70 4.86
C ASP A 305 0.12 -30.98 3.36
N ASP A 306 1.26 -30.78 2.68
CA ASP A 306 1.98 -31.85 1.99
C ASP A 306 3.33 -31.33 1.47
N GLY A 307 4.33 -32.21 1.46
CA GLY A 307 5.74 -31.87 1.25
C GLY A 307 6.05 -31.11 -0.04
N TYR A 308 7.12 -30.32 0.01
CA TYR A 308 7.87 -29.73 -1.11
C TYR A 308 7.07 -29.59 -2.41
N THR A 309 6.14 -28.65 -2.44
CA THR A 309 5.54 -28.16 -3.68
C THR A 309 6.29 -26.90 -4.11
N GLU A 310 6.91 -27.02 -5.28
CA GLU A 310 7.42 -25.92 -6.09
C GLU A 310 6.40 -24.77 -6.11
N ILE A 311 6.87 -23.54 -6.04
CA ILE A 311 6.03 -22.33 -6.04
C ILE A 311 5.31 -22.27 -7.39
N ILE A 312 4.11 -22.84 -7.44
CA ILE A 312 3.16 -22.70 -8.53
C ILE A 312 2.41 -21.38 -8.26
N GLU A 313 2.51 -20.43 -9.18
CA GLU A 313 1.65 -19.24 -9.19
C GLU A 313 0.19 -19.67 -9.07
N GLU A 314 -0.42 -19.29 -7.96
CA GLU A 314 -1.83 -19.50 -7.71
C GLU A 314 -2.64 -18.62 -8.68
N ILE A 315 -3.06 -19.17 -9.81
CA ILE A 315 -4.12 -18.56 -10.61
C ILE A 315 -5.39 -18.67 -9.74
N GLU A 316 -5.81 -17.55 -9.16
CA GLU A 316 -7.04 -17.42 -8.37
C GLU A 316 -8.18 -18.23 -9.02
N GLN A 317 -8.58 -19.33 -8.36
CA GLN A 317 -9.84 -20.01 -8.65
C GLN A 317 -10.98 -19.13 -8.14
N LYS A 318 -11.32 -18.09 -8.90
CA LYS A 318 -12.58 -17.36 -8.74
C LYS A 318 -13.71 -18.10 -9.47
N ASP A 319 -14.84 -18.17 -8.78
CA ASP A 319 -16.12 -18.80 -9.12
C ASP A 319 -16.38 -18.98 -10.64
N PRO A 320 -16.58 -20.21 -11.15
CA PRO A 320 -16.64 -20.50 -12.59
C PRO A 320 -17.83 -19.87 -13.32
N GLY A 321 -18.86 -19.41 -12.61
CA GLY A 321 -20.05 -18.77 -13.20
C GLY A 321 -19.79 -17.37 -13.77
N TYR A 322 -19.00 -16.55 -13.06
CA TYR A 322 -18.77 -15.15 -13.43
C TYR A 322 -17.78 -15.00 -14.59
N LYS A 323 -16.84 -15.95 -14.72
CA LYS A 323 -15.77 -15.94 -15.73
C LYS A 323 -16.25 -16.29 -17.15
N LYS A 324 -17.24 -17.19 -17.31
CA LYS A 324 -17.73 -17.62 -18.64
C LYS A 324 -18.32 -16.47 -19.46
N VAL A 325 -18.94 -15.49 -18.82
CA VAL A 325 -19.55 -14.32 -19.50
C VAL A 325 -18.47 -13.29 -19.85
N ILE A 326 -17.58 -12.99 -18.91
CA ILE A 326 -16.49 -12.02 -19.12
C ILE A 326 -15.46 -12.54 -20.14
N ASP A 327 -15.08 -13.82 -20.11
CA ASP A 327 -14.13 -14.42 -21.06
C ASP A 327 -14.72 -14.50 -22.48
N LYS A 328 -16.04 -14.70 -22.62
CA LYS A 328 -16.70 -14.61 -23.94
C LYS A 328 -16.68 -13.18 -24.50
N ILE A 329 -16.91 -12.18 -23.65
CA ILE A 329 -16.88 -10.77 -24.06
C ILE A 329 -15.42 -10.33 -24.37
N LYS A 330 -14.44 -10.79 -23.59
CA LYS A 330 -13.00 -10.53 -23.84
C LYS A 330 -12.48 -11.20 -25.12
N LYS A 331 -12.97 -12.39 -25.47
CA LYS A 331 -12.60 -13.08 -26.72
C LYS A 331 -13.10 -12.34 -27.98
N ILE A 332 -14.20 -11.60 -27.90
CA ILE A 332 -14.78 -10.87 -29.04
C ILE A 332 -14.09 -9.50 -29.27
N PHE A 333 -13.59 -8.85 -28.22
CA PHE A 333 -13.01 -7.49 -28.28
C PHE A 333 -11.47 -7.44 -28.24
N ARG A 334 -10.78 -8.57 -28.44
CA ARG A 334 -9.32 -8.61 -28.36
C ARG A 334 -8.67 -8.06 -29.64
N LYS A 335 -7.83 -7.03 -29.50
CA LYS A 335 -6.87 -6.62 -30.55
C LYS A 335 -5.80 -7.73 -30.70
N LYS A 336 -5.43 -8.10 -31.93
CA LYS A 336 -4.34 -9.07 -32.18
C LYS A 336 -3.06 -8.61 -31.48
N GLY A 337 -2.49 -9.48 -30.66
CA GLY A 337 -1.26 -9.24 -29.90
C GLY A 337 0.00 -9.39 -30.75
N THR A 338 1.16 -9.41 -30.10
CA THR A 338 2.43 -9.78 -30.74
C THR A 338 2.44 -11.27 -31.12
N PRO A 339 3.26 -11.71 -32.11
CA PRO A 339 3.31 -13.13 -32.51
C PRO A 339 3.55 -14.10 -31.34
N ARG A 340 4.34 -13.66 -30.34
CA ARG A 340 4.58 -14.40 -29.10
C ARG A 340 3.30 -14.56 -28.27
N GLU A 341 2.52 -13.49 -28.10
CA GLU A 341 1.25 -13.52 -27.36
C GLU A 341 0.19 -14.38 -28.08
N GLU A 342 0.20 -14.39 -29.41
CA GLU A 342 -0.69 -15.24 -30.21
C GLU A 342 -0.34 -16.73 -30.09
N VAL A 343 0.96 -17.09 -30.06
CA VAL A 343 1.40 -18.47 -29.76
C VAL A 343 0.93 -18.92 -28.37
N LEU A 344 1.12 -18.09 -27.34
CA LEU A 344 0.69 -18.42 -25.97
C LEU A 344 -0.83 -18.59 -25.87
N TYR A 345 -1.57 -17.75 -26.59
CA TYR A 345 -3.03 -17.82 -26.63
C TYR A 345 -3.52 -19.07 -27.37
N LYS A 346 -2.98 -19.37 -28.55
CA LYS A 346 -3.37 -20.57 -29.29
C LYS A 346 -3.05 -21.85 -28.51
N TYR A 347 -1.92 -21.91 -27.82
CA TYR A 347 -1.61 -23.03 -26.94
C TYR A 347 -2.62 -23.15 -25.77
N SER A 348 -3.15 -22.04 -25.24
CA SER A 348 -4.18 -22.11 -24.21
C SER A 348 -5.52 -22.66 -24.73
N GLU A 349 -5.87 -22.41 -26.00
CA GLU A 349 -7.03 -23.05 -26.65
C GLU A 349 -6.87 -24.57 -26.74
N PHE A 350 -5.67 -25.04 -27.07
CA PHE A 350 -5.32 -26.48 -27.03
C PHE A 350 -5.49 -27.07 -25.63
N VAL A 351 -4.97 -26.41 -24.59
CA VAL A 351 -5.12 -26.82 -23.19
C VAL A 351 -6.60 -26.87 -22.77
N GLU A 352 -7.40 -25.87 -23.14
CA GLU A 352 -8.84 -25.84 -22.85
C GLU A 352 -9.58 -27.03 -23.47
N VAL A 353 -9.26 -27.37 -24.72
CA VAL A 353 -9.90 -28.49 -25.44
C VAL A 353 -9.47 -29.83 -24.84
N ALA A 354 -8.18 -30.01 -24.53
CA ALA A 354 -7.67 -31.21 -23.90
C ALA A 354 -8.23 -31.40 -22.46
N ASN A 355 -8.45 -30.32 -21.72
CA ASN A 355 -9.06 -30.37 -20.39
C ASN A 355 -10.54 -30.79 -20.46
N LYS A 356 -11.30 -30.25 -21.43
CA LYS A 356 -12.71 -30.63 -21.65
C LYS A 356 -12.92 -32.11 -22.00
N LYS A 357 -11.88 -32.76 -22.53
CA LYS A 357 -11.89 -34.19 -22.89
C LYS A 357 -11.17 -35.06 -21.86
N GLU A 358 -10.84 -34.51 -20.68
CA GLU A 358 -10.14 -35.20 -19.59
C GLU A 358 -8.79 -35.83 -20.00
N ILE A 359 -8.17 -35.26 -21.04
CA ILE A 359 -6.83 -35.62 -21.53
C ILE A 359 -5.78 -34.86 -20.71
N PHE A 360 -6.06 -33.58 -20.44
CA PHE A 360 -5.22 -32.72 -19.62
C PHE A 360 -5.71 -32.66 -18.17
N LYS A 361 -4.78 -32.70 -17.23
CA LYS A 361 -5.03 -32.36 -15.83
C LYS A 361 -4.17 -31.15 -15.45
N THR A 362 -4.67 -30.28 -14.58
CA THR A 362 -4.08 -28.96 -14.28
C THR A 362 -2.62 -29.02 -13.79
N TYR A 363 -2.19 -30.16 -13.25
CA TYR A 363 -0.82 -30.40 -12.78
C TYR A 363 0.17 -30.84 -13.89
N MET A 364 -0.30 -31.07 -15.11
CA MET A 364 0.54 -31.59 -16.19
C MET A 364 1.35 -30.46 -16.86
N THR A 365 2.63 -30.72 -17.09
CA THR A 365 3.49 -29.83 -17.88
C THR A 365 3.10 -29.88 -19.37
N PRO A 366 3.46 -28.85 -20.17
CA PRO A 366 3.26 -28.83 -21.62
C PRO A 366 3.77 -30.10 -22.32
N ARG A 367 4.93 -30.62 -21.88
CA ARG A 367 5.53 -31.85 -22.40
C ARG A 367 4.75 -33.10 -22.01
N GLN A 368 4.24 -33.16 -20.79
CA GLN A 368 3.36 -34.26 -20.34
C GLN A 368 2.04 -34.25 -21.10
N LEU A 369 1.43 -33.08 -21.31
CA LEU A 369 0.25 -32.92 -22.15
C LEU A 369 0.52 -33.43 -23.57
N GLY A 370 1.65 -33.04 -24.16
CA GLY A 370 2.02 -33.46 -25.51
C GLY A 370 2.14 -34.98 -25.64
N ASN A 371 2.81 -35.62 -24.68
CA ASN A 371 2.96 -37.08 -24.66
C ASN A 371 1.60 -37.80 -24.50
N ILE A 372 0.72 -37.31 -23.64
CA ILE A 372 -0.58 -37.95 -23.40
C ILE A 372 -1.51 -37.79 -24.60
N VAL A 373 -1.49 -36.63 -25.27
CA VAL A 373 -2.28 -36.40 -26.50
C VAL A 373 -1.84 -37.37 -27.59
N LYS A 374 -0.53 -37.60 -27.77
CA LYS A 374 -0.03 -38.58 -28.74
C LYS A 374 -0.46 -40.03 -28.45
N ILE A 375 -0.64 -40.37 -27.18
CA ILE A 375 -1.08 -41.71 -26.77
C ILE A 375 -2.59 -41.88 -26.97
N LYS A 376 -3.37 -40.82 -26.73
CA LYS A 376 -4.83 -40.87 -26.70
C LYS A 376 -5.51 -40.44 -28.02
N VAL A 377 -4.78 -39.77 -28.91
CA VAL A 377 -5.32 -39.19 -30.13
C VAL A 377 -4.45 -39.63 -31.30
N ASP A 378 -5.02 -40.44 -32.17
CA ASP A 378 -4.34 -40.91 -33.37
C ASP A 378 -4.00 -39.73 -34.29
N ASN A 379 -2.83 -39.83 -34.94
CA ASN A 379 -2.39 -38.92 -36.00
C ASN A 379 -2.18 -37.45 -35.54
N CYS A 380 -1.50 -37.27 -34.40
CA CYS A 380 -1.13 -35.96 -33.84
C CYS A 380 0.40 -35.77 -33.77
N MET A 381 1.08 -35.84 -34.92
CA MET A 381 2.54 -35.69 -35.01
C MET A 381 3.01 -34.26 -34.75
N GLU A 382 2.13 -33.28 -34.91
CA GLU A 382 2.42 -31.84 -34.79
C GLU A 382 2.51 -31.35 -33.32
N VAL A 383 2.18 -32.21 -32.36
CA VAL A 383 2.10 -31.86 -30.93
C VAL A 383 3.46 -31.51 -30.34
N ASP A 384 4.54 -32.13 -30.81
CA ASP A 384 5.90 -31.78 -30.37
C ASP A 384 6.28 -30.38 -30.84
N GLU A 385 6.08 -30.09 -32.13
CA GLU A 385 6.44 -28.80 -32.71
C GLU A 385 5.64 -27.66 -32.05
N VAL A 386 4.36 -27.87 -31.73
CA VAL A 386 3.53 -26.92 -30.98
C VAL A 386 4.03 -26.73 -29.55
N THR A 387 4.45 -27.81 -28.87
CA THR A 387 4.95 -27.75 -27.49
C THR A 387 6.32 -27.09 -27.41
N ASP A 388 7.19 -27.32 -28.39
CA ASP A 388 8.52 -26.71 -28.47
C ASP A 388 8.44 -25.21 -28.76
N ILE A 389 7.63 -24.80 -29.74
CA ILE A 389 7.41 -23.37 -30.06
C ILE A 389 6.77 -22.65 -28.86
N TYR A 390 5.86 -23.30 -28.13
CA TYR A 390 5.28 -22.74 -26.90
C TYR A 390 6.32 -22.56 -25.79
N ASN A 391 7.15 -23.58 -25.55
CA ASN A 391 8.20 -23.50 -24.53
C ASN A 391 9.22 -22.41 -24.87
N GLU A 392 9.57 -22.27 -26.14
CA GLU A 392 10.45 -21.21 -26.61
C GLU A 392 9.79 -19.82 -26.43
N ALA A 393 8.53 -19.66 -26.81
CA ALA A 393 7.79 -18.42 -26.62
C ALA A 393 7.63 -18.01 -25.14
N LYS A 394 7.53 -18.99 -24.24
CA LYS A 394 7.31 -18.77 -22.80
C LYS A 394 8.60 -18.55 -22.01
N PHE A 395 9.66 -19.27 -22.32
CA PHE A 395 10.87 -19.34 -21.48
C PHE A 395 12.12 -18.76 -22.14
N SER A 396 12.10 -18.47 -23.45
CA SER A 396 13.24 -17.90 -24.18
C SER A 396 13.06 -16.41 -24.46
N THR A 397 14.17 -15.69 -24.59
CA THR A 397 14.23 -14.31 -25.11
C THR A 397 14.28 -14.25 -26.64
N HIS A 398 14.28 -15.40 -27.32
CA HIS A 398 14.36 -15.48 -28.78
C HIS A 398 13.13 -14.86 -29.47
N ILE A 399 13.36 -14.18 -30.60
CA ILE A 399 12.31 -13.47 -31.35
C ILE A 399 11.40 -14.47 -32.06
N ILE A 400 10.16 -14.58 -31.58
CA ILE A 400 9.11 -15.35 -32.25
C ILE A 400 8.57 -14.53 -33.41
N ASN A 401 8.81 -14.99 -34.63
CA ASN A 401 8.32 -14.36 -35.85
C ASN A 401 6.89 -14.82 -36.19
N LYS A 402 6.28 -14.16 -37.18
CA LYS A 402 4.90 -14.44 -37.66
C LYS A 402 4.72 -15.83 -38.29
N SER A 403 5.81 -16.46 -38.75
CA SER A 403 5.76 -17.83 -39.30
C SER A 403 5.50 -18.86 -38.20
N TYR A 404 6.13 -18.69 -37.03
CA TYR A 404 5.88 -19.53 -35.85
C TYR A 404 4.43 -19.40 -35.35
N GLU A 405 3.87 -18.19 -35.32
CA GLU A 405 2.46 -17.94 -34.99
C GLU A 405 1.52 -18.72 -35.91
N GLN A 406 1.69 -18.58 -37.24
CA GLN A 406 0.84 -19.23 -38.24
C GLN A 406 0.94 -20.76 -38.18
N LYS A 407 2.14 -21.29 -37.90
CA LYS A 407 2.34 -22.73 -37.69
C LYS A 407 1.59 -23.24 -36.46
N VAL A 408 1.74 -22.56 -35.32
CA VAL A 408 1.06 -22.95 -34.07
C VAL A 408 -0.45 -22.88 -34.24
N GLU A 409 -0.98 -21.85 -34.89
CA GLU A 409 -2.42 -21.73 -35.18
C GLU A 409 -2.93 -22.92 -35.99
N LYS A 410 -2.28 -23.24 -37.12
CA LYS A 410 -2.67 -24.36 -38.00
C LYS A 410 -2.61 -25.71 -37.28
N TYR A 411 -1.55 -25.95 -36.51
CA TYR A 411 -1.35 -27.22 -35.82
C TYR A 411 -2.28 -27.39 -34.62
N VAL A 412 -2.48 -26.35 -33.81
CA VAL A 412 -3.45 -26.36 -32.72
C VAL A 412 -4.85 -26.64 -33.25
N ASP A 413 -5.25 -26.01 -34.35
CA ASP A 413 -6.57 -26.24 -34.94
C ASP A 413 -6.74 -27.68 -35.44
N ASN A 414 -5.70 -28.29 -36.02
CA ASN A 414 -5.69 -29.70 -36.44
C ASN A 414 -5.78 -30.65 -35.23
N ILE A 415 -4.93 -30.45 -34.21
CA ILE A 415 -4.92 -31.24 -32.99
C ILE A 415 -6.27 -31.15 -32.27
N ASN A 416 -6.85 -29.96 -32.15
CA ASN A 416 -8.15 -29.75 -31.54
C ASN A 416 -9.28 -30.40 -32.33
N LYS A 417 -9.19 -30.46 -33.66
CA LYS A 417 -10.15 -31.18 -34.50
C LYS A 417 -10.08 -32.69 -34.24
N ASN A 418 -8.88 -33.24 -34.06
CA ASN A 418 -8.68 -34.66 -33.80
C ASN A 418 -9.06 -35.06 -32.36
N ILE A 419 -8.84 -34.21 -31.36
CA ILE A 419 -9.32 -34.40 -29.97
C ILE A 419 -10.86 -34.37 -29.87
N LYS A 420 -11.52 -33.62 -30.78
CA LYS A 420 -12.98 -33.46 -30.76
C LYS A 420 -13.73 -34.62 -31.40
N LYS A 421 -13.13 -35.26 -32.42
CA LYS A 421 -13.59 -36.56 -32.93
C LYS A 421 -13.58 -37.59 -31.80
#